data_AF-A0A645A1X1-F1
#
_entry.id   AF-A0A645A1X1-F1
#
_cell.length_a   1.000
_cell.length_b   1.000
_cell.length_c   1.000
_cell.angle_alpha   90.00
_cell.angle_beta   90.00
_cell.angle_gamma   90.00
#
_symmetry.space_group_name_H-M   'P 1'
#
loop_
_entity.id
_entity.type
_entity.pdbx_description
1 polymer ?
#
loop_
_entity_poly.entity_id
_entity_poly.type
_entity_poly.pdbx_seq_one_letter_code
_entity_poly.pdbx_strand_id
1 'polypeptide(L)'
;MRRKLGSARGETLVETLAAILIASLAGIIFMSMALSAGRLNQAAGQADAAFYAEASAAEAAGGTAAQAEVSWGAGGETFSVSVAGGGAGLKSYRAGGGAP
;
A
#
# COMPACT_ATOMS: atom_id res chain seq x y z
N MET A 1 42.92 14.47 -34.98
CA MET A 1 41.93 14.69 -36.06
C MET A 1 40.53 14.49 -35.47
N ARG A 2 39.80 15.56 -35.16
CA ARG A 2 38.39 15.50 -34.76
C ARG A 2 37.53 15.92 -35.96
N ARG A 3 36.88 14.95 -36.58
CA ARG A 3 35.81 15.11 -37.59
C ARG A 3 34.78 14.04 -37.24
N LYS A 4 33.48 14.33 -37.24
CA LYS A 4 32.71 14.74 -38.42
C LYS A 4 31.57 15.69 -38.05
N LEU A 5 31.66 16.93 -38.51
CA LEU A 5 30.49 17.73 -38.87
C LEU A 5 30.26 17.47 -40.37
N GLY A 6 29.17 16.79 -40.74
CA GLY A 6 28.78 16.61 -42.15
C GLY A 6 29.18 15.29 -42.83
N SER A 7 29.00 14.14 -42.17
CA SER A 7 29.02 12.84 -42.87
C SER A 7 27.66 12.58 -43.53
N ALA A 8 27.55 12.78 -44.84
CA ALA A 8 26.26 12.78 -45.53
C ALA A 8 26.00 11.54 -46.41
N ARG A 9 26.69 10.40 -46.20
CA ARG A 9 26.47 9.19 -47.01
C ARG A 9 26.61 7.91 -46.18
N GLY A 10 25.48 7.24 -45.94
CA GLY A 10 25.40 5.85 -45.48
C GLY A 10 24.86 5.58 -44.07
N GLU A 11 24.79 6.57 -43.17
CA GLU A 11 24.50 6.36 -41.73
C GLU A 11 23.00 6.33 -41.35
N THR A 12 22.08 6.75 -42.23
CA THR A 12 20.73 7.16 -41.81
C THR A 12 19.74 6.03 -41.54
N LEU A 13 19.81 4.88 -42.21
CA LEU A 13 18.73 3.89 -42.11
C LEU A 13 18.82 3.03 -40.84
N VAL A 14 20.01 2.54 -40.50
CA VAL A 14 20.25 1.75 -39.28
C VAL A 14 20.05 2.63 -38.04
N GLU A 15 20.50 3.87 -38.10
CA GLU A 15 20.37 4.81 -36.98
C GLU A 15 18.90 5.22 -36.74
N THR A 16 18.13 5.44 -37.81
CA THR A 16 16.67 5.68 -37.69
C THR A 16 15.95 4.44 -37.15
N LEU A 17 16.35 3.24 -37.58
CA LEU A 17 15.76 1.99 -37.12
C LEU A 17 16.08 1.73 -35.64
N ALA A 18 17.30 2.02 -35.21
CA ALA A 18 17.72 1.98 -33.81
C ALA A 18 16.94 3.00 -32.98
N ALA A 19 16.74 4.23 -33.48
CA ALA A 19 15.96 5.26 -32.80
C ALA A 19 14.49 4.83 -32.63
N ILE A 20 13.87 4.23 -33.66
CA ILE A 20 12.50 3.70 -33.57
C ILE A 20 12.42 2.54 -32.57
N LEU A 21 13.41 1.64 -32.56
CA LEU A 21 13.48 0.54 -31.59
C LEU A 21 13.59 1.07 -30.16
N ILE A 22 14.45 2.05 -29.91
CA ILE A 22 14.60 2.66 -28.59
C ILE A 22 13.31 3.37 -28.18
N ALA A 23 12.72 4.16 -29.08
CA ALA A 23 11.49 4.90 -28.81
C ALA A 23 10.31 3.96 -28.53
N SER A 24 10.17 2.88 -29.32
CA SER A 24 9.11 1.88 -29.13
C SER A 24 9.30 1.11 -27.82
N LEU A 25 10.52 0.66 -27.50
CA LEU A 25 10.82 -0.02 -26.26
C LEU A 25 10.56 0.88 -25.04
N ALA A 26 11.01 2.14 -25.10
CA ALA A 26 10.74 3.13 -24.07
C ALA A 26 9.23 3.36 -23.89
N GLY A 27 8.48 3.45 -24.99
CA GLY A 27 7.02 3.58 -24.98
C GLY A 27 6.32 2.40 -24.31
N ILE A 28 6.72 1.17 -24.62
CA ILE A 28 6.17 -0.06 -24.01
C ILE A 28 6.46 -0.08 -22.51
N ILE A 29 7.70 0.22 -22.12
CA ILE A 29 8.11 0.26 -20.72
C ILE A 29 7.32 1.34 -19.96
N PHE A 30 7.16 2.53 -20.54
CA PHE A 30 6.39 3.62 -19.96
C PHE A 30 4.91 3.26 -19.77
N MET A 31 4.27 2.69 -20.78
CA MET A 31 2.88 2.22 -20.67
C MET A 31 2.72 1.13 -19.63
N SER A 32 3.66 0.20 -19.56
CA SER A 32 3.65 -0.88 -18.55
C SER A 32 3.74 -0.32 -17.14
N MET A 33 4.61 0.67 -16.91
CA MET A 33 4.72 1.37 -15.63
C MET A 33 3.42 2.11 -15.28
N ALA A 34 2.84 2.85 -16.21
CA ALA A 34 1.60 3.59 -15.97
C ALA A 34 0.44 2.66 -15.59
N LEU A 35 0.28 1.55 -16.31
CA LEU A 35 -0.73 0.54 -16.01
C LEU A 35 -0.48 -0.14 -14.66
N SER A 36 0.78 -0.47 -14.35
CA SER A 36 1.15 -1.06 -13.06
C SER A 36 0.85 -0.10 -11.91
N ALA A 37 1.19 1.19 -12.05
CA ALA A 37 0.90 2.20 -11.05
C ALA A 37 -0.61 2.35 -10.82
N GLY A 38 -1.41 2.35 -11.89
CA GLY A 38 -2.88 2.38 -11.79
C GLY A 38 -3.45 1.18 -11.03
N ARG A 39 -2.97 -0.03 -11.34
CA ARG A 39 -3.38 -1.27 -10.64
C ARG A 39 -2.99 -1.26 -9.17
N LEU A 40 -1.78 -0.81 -8.84
CA LEU A 40 -1.32 -0.68 -7.46
C LEU A 40 -2.16 0.32 -6.68
N ASN A 41 -2.47 1.48 -7.27
CA ASN A 41 -3.33 2.48 -6.64
C ASN A 41 -4.74 1.95 -6.38
N GLN A 42 -5.31 1.20 -7.33
CA GLN A 42 -6.61 0.55 -7.15
C GLN A 42 -6.58 -0.51 -6.03
N ALA A 43 -5.54 -1.36 -6.01
CA ALA A 43 -5.39 -2.38 -4.99
C ALA A 43 -5.19 -1.77 -3.59
N ALA A 44 -4.40 -0.70 -3.48
CA ALA A 44 -4.23 0.05 -2.25
C ALA A 44 -5.56 0.63 -1.75
N GLY A 45 -6.35 1.26 -2.63
CA GLY A 45 -7.66 1.77 -2.27
C GLY A 45 -8.65 0.69 -1.79
N GLN A 46 -8.60 -0.52 -2.37
CA GLN A 46 -9.40 -1.65 -1.90
C GLN A 46 -8.95 -2.16 -0.53
N ALA A 47 -7.63 -2.26 -0.31
CA ALA A 47 -7.07 -2.67 0.97
C ALA A 47 -7.39 -1.65 2.07
N ASP A 48 -7.28 -0.35 1.77
CA ASP A 48 -7.62 0.73 2.69
C ASP A 48 -9.12 0.69 3.03
N ALA A 49 -10.00 0.52 2.04
CA ALA A 49 -11.43 0.43 2.28
C ALA A 49 -11.79 -0.78 3.17
N ALA A 50 -11.16 -1.93 2.93
CA ALA A 50 -11.35 -3.12 3.76
C ALA A 50 -10.85 -2.90 5.19
N PHE A 51 -9.67 -2.29 5.33
CA PHE A 51 -9.12 -1.93 6.64
C PHE A 51 -10.03 -0.98 7.40
N TYR A 52 -10.51 0.08 6.76
CA TYR A 52 -11.42 1.04 7.39
C TYR A 52 -12.76 0.40 7.76
N ALA A 53 -13.32 -0.47 6.92
CA ALA A 53 -14.56 -1.18 7.25
C ALA A 53 -14.37 -2.07 8.51
N GLU A 54 -13.27 -2.81 8.59
CA GLU A 54 -12.94 -3.65 9.75
C GLU A 54 -12.68 -2.81 11.00
N ALA A 55 -11.90 -1.72 10.87
CA ALA A 55 -11.59 -0.81 11.97
C ALA A 55 -12.85 -0.12 12.50
N SER A 56 -13.69 0.43 11.63
CA SER A 56 -14.96 1.06 12.03
C SER A 56 -15.92 0.07 12.66
N ALA A 57 -15.99 -1.18 12.19
CA ALA A 57 -16.77 -2.22 12.83
C ALA A 57 -16.24 -2.53 14.24
N ALA A 58 -14.92 -2.64 14.40
CA ALA A 58 -14.29 -2.84 15.71
C ALA A 58 -14.52 -1.65 16.67
N GLU A 59 -14.47 -0.41 16.18
CA GLU A 59 -14.76 0.80 16.96
C GLU A 59 -16.23 0.88 17.38
N ALA A 60 -17.16 0.50 16.49
CA ALA A 60 -18.58 0.42 16.79
C ALA A 60 -18.97 -0.75 17.72
N ALA A 61 -18.00 -1.51 18.23
CA ALA A 61 -18.18 -2.77 18.95
C ALA A 61 -18.97 -3.83 18.16
N GLY A 62 -19.00 -3.72 16.83
CA GLY A 62 -19.57 -4.70 15.92
C GLY A 62 -18.55 -5.80 15.63
N GLY A 63 -18.46 -6.79 16.53
CA GLY A 63 -17.58 -7.96 16.39
C GLY A 63 -17.59 -8.83 17.65
N THR A 64 -16.92 -10.00 17.60
CA THR A 64 -16.76 -10.86 18.79
C THR A 64 -15.94 -10.11 19.84
N ALA A 65 -16.62 -9.56 20.84
CA ALA A 65 -15.98 -8.89 21.96
C ALA A 65 -15.30 -9.94 22.84
N ALA A 66 -13.98 -9.98 22.82
CA ALA A 66 -13.18 -10.76 23.76
C ALA A 66 -12.85 -9.89 24.97
N GLN A 67 -12.81 -10.49 26.16
CA GLN A 67 -12.35 -9.81 27.36
C GLN A 67 -10.85 -10.03 27.47
N ALA A 68 -10.09 -8.94 27.62
CA ALA A 68 -8.67 -8.99 27.92
C ALA A 68 -8.40 -8.24 29.22
N GLU A 69 -7.39 -8.70 29.94
CA GLU A 69 -7.00 -8.17 31.23
C GLU A 69 -5.71 -7.35 31.05
N VAL A 70 -5.74 -6.08 31.47
CA VAL A 70 -4.58 -5.18 31.34
C VAL A 70 -4.04 -4.90 32.74
N SER A 71 -2.76 -5.21 32.94
CA SER A 71 -2.02 -4.91 34.17
C SER A 71 -1.06 -3.74 33.94
N TRP A 72 -1.15 -2.69 34.75
CA TRP A 72 -0.14 -1.62 34.78
C TRP A 72 0.92 -1.89 35.85
N GLY A 73 2.19 -1.68 35.51
CA GLY A 73 3.33 -1.99 36.38
C GLY A 73 3.38 -1.17 37.67
N ALA A 74 3.91 -1.80 38.72
CA ALA A 74 4.15 -1.33 40.09
C ALA A 74 2.95 -1.09 41.03
N GLY A 75 1.72 -0.96 40.51
CA GLY A 75 0.51 -0.77 41.33
C GLY A 75 -0.41 -1.99 41.48
N GLY A 76 -0.25 -3.02 40.65
CA GLY A 76 -1.02 -4.28 40.72
C GLY A 76 -2.51 -4.16 40.35
N GLU A 77 -3.01 -2.95 40.09
CA GLU A 77 -4.38 -2.76 39.65
C GLU A 77 -4.58 -3.34 38.26
N THR A 78 -5.60 -4.17 38.18
CA THR A 78 -5.94 -4.94 37.00
C THR A 78 -7.36 -4.60 36.60
N PHE A 79 -7.55 -4.19 35.34
CA PHE A 79 -8.87 -3.82 34.83
C PHE A 79 -9.23 -4.62 33.58
N SER A 80 -10.51 -4.99 33.50
CA SER A 80 -11.06 -5.71 32.37
C SER A 80 -11.36 -4.74 31.22
N VAL A 81 -10.85 -5.06 30.04
CA VAL A 81 -11.01 -4.29 28.82
C VAL A 81 -11.73 -5.15 27.79
N SER A 82 -12.76 -4.61 27.14
CA SER A 82 -13.36 -5.28 25.99
C SER A 82 -12.51 -5.01 24.76
N VAL A 83 -12.09 -6.05 24.06
CA VAL A 83 -11.30 -6.01 22.84
C VAL A 83 -12.17 -6.43 21.66
N ALA A 84 -12.09 -5.70 20.56
CA ALA A 84 -12.74 -6.06 19.30
C ALA A 84 -11.73 -6.01 18.13
N GLY A 85 -11.92 -6.92 17.18
CA GLY A 85 -11.06 -7.09 16.00
C GLY A 85 -11.19 -8.51 15.46
N GLY A 86 -11.70 -8.65 14.24
CA GLY A 86 -11.84 -9.94 13.57
C GLY A 86 -10.67 -10.21 12.65
N GLY A 87 -9.93 -11.29 12.87
CA GLY A 87 -8.67 -11.58 12.17
C GLY A 87 -7.47 -11.43 13.11
N ALA A 88 -6.29 -11.90 12.68
CA ALA A 88 -5.14 -12.26 13.52
C ALA A 88 -4.48 -11.17 14.41
N GLY A 89 -5.10 -10.00 14.63
CA GLY A 89 -4.56 -8.94 15.48
C GLY A 89 -5.63 -8.13 16.21
N LEU A 90 -5.24 -7.57 17.36
CA LEU A 90 -6.05 -6.65 18.18
C LEU A 90 -6.25 -5.32 17.43
N LYS A 91 -7.50 -4.84 17.29
CA LYS A 91 -7.85 -3.64 16.50
C LYS A 91 -8.39 -2.49 17.35
N SER A 92 -9.29 -2.77 18.28
CA SER A 92 -9.81 -1.77 19.22
C SER A 92 -9.91 -2.35 20.63
N TYR A 93 -9.85 -1.46 21.62
CA TYR A 93 -10.05 -1.79 23.02
C TYR A 93 -10.87 -0.68 23.68
N ARG A 94 -11.75 -1.04 24.62
CA ARG A 94 -12.52 -0.10 25.44
C ARG A 94 -12.49 -0.54 26.89
N ALA A 95 -12.32 0.41 27.81
CA ALA A 95 -12.47 0.14 29.23
C ALA A 95 -13.85 -0.48 29.48
N GLY A 96 -13.90 -1.66 30.10
CA GLY A 96 -15.16 -2.19 30.61
C GLY A 96 -15.64 -1.24 31.70
N GLY A 97 -16.88 -0.76 31.60
CA GLY A 97 -17.46 0.09 32.63
C GLY A 97 -17.61 -0.67 33.95
N GLY A 98 -16.53 -0.78 34.72
CA GLY A 98 -16.57 -0.94 36.15
C GLY A 98 -16.64 0.45 36.75
N ALA A 99 -17.72 0.76 37.45
CA ALA A 99 -17.78 1.94 38.30
C ALA A 99 -16.61 1.94 39.29
N PRO A 100 -16.12 3.12 39.75
CA PRO A 100 -15.18 3.18 40.86
C PRO A 100 -15.73 2.52 42.12
#